data_AF-K1U077-F1
#
_entry.id   AF-K1U077-F1
#
_cell.length_a   1.000
_cell.length_b   1.000
_cell.length_c   1.000
_cell.angle_alpha   90.00
_cell.angle_beta   90.00
_cell.angle_gamma   90.00
#
_symmetry.space_group_name_H-M   'P 1'
#
loop_
_entity.id
_entity.type
_entity.pdbx_description
1 polymer ?
#
loop_
_entity_poly.entity_id
_entity_poly.type
_entity_poly.pdbx_seq_one_letter_code
_entity_poly.pdbx_strand_id
1 'polypeptide(L)'
;MATIALYKDKLNGVGGLIDNIIKSSNNLDTQLGTLKSTLQGVSNSTYNLQDTVNSISSSSKTEKEKVNDLKKLNKQVTEFITTTVKRDNSARDEINKSKKDFYAKVQLFKAGLRKKCHRKDCG
;
A
#
# COMPACT_ATOMS: atom_id res chain seq x y z
N MET A 1 -15.06 -2.46 -1.01
CA MET A 1 -13.65 -2.91 -1.01
C MET A 1 -12.81 -1.67 -0.75
N ALA A 2 -12.28 -1.52 0.47
CA ALA A 2 -11.45 -0.37 0.79
C ALA A 2 -10.15 -0.49 0.00
N THR A 3 -9.95 0.39 -0.99
CA THR A 3 -8.81 0.35 -1.89
C THR A 3 -7.54 0.73 -1.14
N ILE A 4 -6.42 0.09 -1.48
CA ILE A 4 -5.08 0.36 -0.91
C ILE A 4 -4.66 1.83 -1.04
N ALA A 5 -5.29 2.56 -1.96
CA ALA A 5 -5.24 4.02 -2.08
C ALA A 5 -5.53 4.74 -0.75
N LEU A 6 -6.50 4.28 0.06
CA LEU A 6 -6.84 4.89 1.35
C LEU A 6 -5.74 4.72 2.41
N TYR A 7 -4.94 3.64 2.33
CA TYR A 7 -3.81 3.42 3.23
C TYR A 7 -2.53 4.13 2.76
N LYS A 8 -2.39 4.36 1.45
CA LYS A 8 -1.25 5.06 0.86
C LYS A 8 -1.11 6.48 1.41
N ASP A 9 -2.20 7.25 1.48
CA ASP A 9 -2.12 8.66 1.92
C ASP A 9 -1.72 8.78 3.40
N LYS A 10 -2.23 7.88 4.26
CA LYS A 10 -1.79 7.79 5.66
C LYS A 10 -0.30 7.44 5.78
N LEU A 11 0.16 6.45 5.02
CA LEU A 11 1.57 6.02 5.06
C LEU A 11 2.53 7.05 4.45
N ASN A 12 2.10 7.79 3.43
CA ASN A 12 2.86 8.93 2.90
C ASN A 12 2.99 10.05 3.93
N GLY A 13 1.95 10.32 4.73
CA GLY A 13 2.02 11.25 5.85
C GLY A 13 3.05 10.83 6.90
N VAL A 14 3.16 9.53 7.19
CA VAL A 14 4.20 8.98 8.08
C VAL A 14 5.60 9.21 7.52
N GLY A 15 5.82 8.93 6.23
CA GLY A 15 7.13 9.16 5.58
C GLY A 15 7.55 10.63 5.61
N GLY A 16 6.62 11.56 5.34
CA GLY A 16 6.86 12.99 5.42
C GLY A 16 7.19 13.48 6.83
N LEU A 17 6.55 12.92 7.85
CA LEU A 17 6.91 13.19 9.24
C LEU A 17 8.32 12.72 9.55
N ILE A 18 8.69 11.48 9.19
CA ILE A 18 10.04 10.95 9.45
C ILE A 18 11.11 11.82 8.79
N ASP A 19 10.89 12.28 7.56
CA ASP A 19 11.79 13.20 6.87
C ASP A 19 11.98 14.54 7.58
N ASN A 20 10.90 15.09 8.15
CA ASN A 20 10.98 16.33 8.94
C ASN A 20 11.78 16.14 10.23
N ILE A 21 11.65 14.99 10.89
CA ILE A 21 12.44 14.64 12.08
C ILE A 21 13.92 14.57 11.73
N ILE A 22 14.25 13.89 10.63
CA ILE A 22 15.62 13.75 10.14
C ILE A 22 16.25 15.11 9.82
N LYS A 23 15.49 16.04 9.24
CA LYS A 23 15.99 17.39 8.87
C LYS A 23 16.12 18.33 10.06
N SER A 24 15.22 18.23 11.05
CA SER A 24 15.14 19.20 12.13
C SER A 24 16.03 18.86 13.32
N SER A 25 16.27 17.58 13.63
CA SER A 25 17.05 16.93 14.72
C SER A 25 16.96 17.51 16.16
N ASN A 26 16.73 18.80 16.34
CA ASN A 26 16.39 19.46 17.57
C ASN A 26 15.04 18.94 18.08
N ASN A 27 14.98 18.58 19.37
CA ASN A 27 13.79 18.05 20.04
C ASN A 27 13.31 16.69 19.50
N LEU A 28 14.26 15.78 19.23
CA LEU A 28 14.01 14.44 18.71
C LEU A 28 12.94 13.68 19.52
N ASP A 29 12.95 13.77 20.86
CA ASP A 29 11.98 13.08 21.72
C ASP A 29 10.54 13.56 21.50
N THR A 30 10.32 14.87 21.42
CA THR A 30 8.99 15.44 21.13
C THR A 30 8.50 14.99 19.75
N GLN A 31 9.41 14.97 18.78
CA GLN A 31 9.10 14.58 17.42
C GLN A 31 8.79 13.07 17.29
N LEU A 32 9.53 12.22 18.00
CA LEU A 32 9.24 10.79 18.11
C LEU A 32 7.88 10.55 18.78
N GLY A 33 7.50 11.36 19.76
CA GLY A 33 6.16 11.36 20.34
C GLY A 33 5.05 11.64 19.31
N THR A 34 5.23 12.67 18.47
CA THR A 34 4.28 13.00 17.38
C THR A 34 4.18 11.88 16.34
N LEU A 35 5.33 11.31 15.95
CA LEU A 35 5.37 10.17 15.02
C LEU A 35 4.63 8.96 15.62
N LYS A 36 4.87 8.69 16.91
CA LYS A 36 4.19 7.63 17.68
C LYS A 36 2.68 7.80 17.65
N SER A 37 2.15 9.00 17.94
CA SER A 37 0.71 9.27 17.91
C SER A 37 0.11 9.18 16.51
N THR A 38 0.84 9.60 15.48
CA THR A 38 0.36 9.48 14.09
C THR A 38 0.24 8.01 13.67
N LEU A 39 1.16 7.16 14.12
CA LEU A 39 1.16 5.72 13.86
C LEU A 39 0.04 4.96 14.58
N GLN A 40 -0.50 5.48 15.70
CA GLN A 40 -1.65 4.86 16.38
C GLN A 40 -2.90 4.80 15.49
N GLY A 41 -3.00 5.69 14.50
CA GLY A 41 -4.07 5.71 13.50
C GLY A 41 -3.84 4.78 12.29
N VAL A 42 -2.72 4.05 12.26
CA VAL A 42 -2.35 3.08 11.22
C VAL A 42 -2.55 1.67 11.78
N SER A 43 -3.44 0.90 11.15
CA SER A 43 -3.80 -0.45 11.62
C SER A 43 -2.56 -1.36 11.70
N ASN A 44 -2.40 -2.08 12.82
CA ASN A 44 -1.21 -2.88 13.14
C ASN A 44 -1.09 -4.19 12.34
N SER A 45 -1.96 -4.40 11.34
CA SER A 45 -2.20 -5.71 10.72
C SER A 45 -1.17 -6.13 9.67
N THR A 46 -0.15 -5.31 9.36
CA THR A 46 0.76 -5.61 8.25
C THR A 46 2.22 -5.22 8.50
N TYR A 47 2.49 -4.23 9.35
CA TYR A 47 3.86 -3.83 9.71
C TYR A 47 3.85 -3.09 11.06
N ASN A 48 4.58 -3.61 12.05
CA ASN A 48 4.52 -3.15 13.44
C ASN A 48 5.42 -1.90 13.64
N LEU A 49 5.08 -0.83 12.91
CA LEU A 49 5.82 0.44 12.89
C LEU A 49 5.88 1.07 14.28
N GLN A 50 4.80 0.92 15.04
CA GLN A 50 4.67 1.43 16.40
C GLN A 50 5.77 0.87 17.31
N ASP A 51 5.99 -0.44 17.28
CA ASP A 51 6.99 -1.12 18.11
C ASP A 51 8.42 -0.74 17.69
N THR A 52 8.63 -0.54 16.39
CA THR A 52 9.93 -0.10 15.87
C THR A 52 10.25 1.32 16.33
N VAL A 53 9.30 2.25 16.24
CA VAL A 53 9.47 3.63 16.74
C VAL A 53 9.63 3.65 18.26
N ASN A 54 8.87 2.84 19.00
CA ASN A 54 9.04 2.68 20.44
C ASN A 54 10.47 2.22 20.78
N SER A 55 10.99 1.22 20.05
CA SER A 55 12.34 0.68 20.25
C SER A 55 13.44 1.71 19.95
N ILE A 56 13.27 2.53 18.90
CA ILE A 56 14.19 3.64 18.59
C ILE A 56 14.16 4.68 19.71
N SER A 57 12.96 5.09 20.14
CA SER A 57 12.77 6.09 21.18
C SER A 57 13.39 5.67 22.51
N SER A 58 13.10 4.44 22.97
CA SER A 58 13.58 3.91 24.26
C SER A 58 15.02 3.41 24.25
N SER A 59 15.68 3.38 23.08
CA SER A 59 17.08 2.93 23.01
C SER A 59 18.03 3.95 23.65
N SER A 60 19.09 3.46 24.28
CA SER A 60 20.20 4.27 24.81
C SER A 60 21.16 4.79 23.73
N LYS A 61 20.75 4.77 22.46
CA LYS A 61 21.53 5.25 21.33
C LYS A 61 21.66 6.77 21.34
N THR A 62 22.74 7.28 20.76
CA THR A 62 22.90 8.72 20.53
C THR A 62 21.82 9.24 19.57
N GLU A 63 21.52 10.54 19.60
CA GLU A 63 20.55 11.14 18.67
C GLU A 63 20.90 10.86 17.21
N LYS A 64 22.20 10.93 16.86
CA LYS A 64 22.69 10.63 15.52
C LYS A 64 22.41 9.19 15.08
N GLU A 65 22.54 8.24 15.98
CA GLU A 65 22.22 6.84 15.72
C GLU A 65 20.70 6.61 15.59
N LYS A 66 19.89 7.24 16.45
CA LYS A 66 18.43 7.21 16.34
C LYS A 66 17.95 7.79 15.01
N VAL A 67 18.55 8.90 14.56
CA VAL A 67 18.28 9.49 13.23
C VAL A 67 18.64 8.52 12.10
N ASN A 68 19.74 7.76 12.22
CA ASN A 68 20.08 6.73 11.24
C ASN A 68 19.08 5.56 11.24
N ASP A 69 18.58 5.15 12.39
CA ASP A 69 17.53 4.13 12.46
C ASP A 69 16.21 4.63 11.84
N LEU A 70 15.85 5.91 12.06
CA LEU A 70 14.70 6.54 11.41
C LEU A 70 14.85 6.60 9.88
N LYS A 71 16.06 6.87 9.36
CA LYS A 71 16.33 6.79 7.91
C LYS A 71 16.09 5.39 7.35
N LYS A 72 16.53 4.35 8.07
CA LYS A 72 16.28 2.95 7.69
C LYS A 72 14.79 2.63 7.69
N LEU A 73 14.09 3.06 8.74
CA LEU A 73 12.64 2.90 8.85
C LEU A 73 11.91 3.57 7.68
N ASN A 74 12.28 4.81 7.32
CA ASN A 74 11.65 5.53 6.21
C ASN A 74 11.82 4.78 4.87
N LYS A 75 13.02 4.22 4.65
CA LYS A 75 13.28 3.39 3.47
C LYS A 75 12.39 2.15 3.44
N GLN A 76 12.26 1.45 4.56
CA GLN A 76 11.39 0.27 4.67
C GLN A 76 9.91 0.61 4.44
N VAL A 77 9.43 1.71 5.01
CA VAL A 77 8.06 2.22 4.77
C VAL A 77 7.84 2.52 3.29
N THR A 78 8.79 3.21 2.66
CA THR A 78 8.71 3.56 1.23
C THR A 78 8.71 2.32 0.33
N GLU A 79 9.57 1.33 0.61
CA GLU A 79 9.64 0.05 -0.11
C GLU A 79 8.34 -0.76 0.05
N PHE A 80 7.78 -0.79 1.25
CA PHE A 80 6.51 -1.45 1.54
C PHE A 80 5.35 -0.82 0.74
N ILE A 81 5.22 0.51 0.77
CA ILE A 81 4.21 1.23 -0.02
C ILE A 81 4.38 0.92 -1.51
N THR A 82 5.60 1.05 -2.02
CA THR A 82 5.90 0.84 -3.45
C THR A 82 5.56 -0.57 -3.89
N THR A 83 5.95 -1.58 -3.12
CA THR A 83 5.68 -2.99 -3.42
C THR A 83 4.20 -3.31 -3.37
N THR A 84 3.50 -2.77 -2.36
CA THR A 84 2.06 -2.98 -2.18
C THR A 84 1.27 -2.35 -3.32
N VAL A 85 1.59 -1.11 -3.71
CA VAL A 85 0.96 -0.44 -4.86
C VAL A 85 1.19 -1.20 -6.16
N LYS A 86 2.40 -1.72 -6.40
CA LYS A 86 2.70 -2.54 -7.57
C LYS A 86 1.85 -3.82 -7.62
N ARG A 87 1.75 -4.54 -6.51
CA ARG A 87 0.93 -5.76 -6.41
C ARG A 87 -0.55 -5.47 -6.63
N ASP A 88 -1.07 -4.41 -6.03
CA ASP A 88 -2.49 -4.03 -6.15
C ASP A 88 -2.84 -3.67 -7.59
N ASN A 89 -1.97 -2.91 -8.26
CA ASN A 89 -2.12 -2.59 -9.68
C ASN A 89 -2.06 -3.86 -10.56
N SER A 90 -1.13 -4.77 -10.31
CA SER A 90 -1.04 -6.04 -11.04
C SER A 90 -2.30 -6.88 -10.89
N ALA A 91 -2.79 -7.04 -9.67
CA ALA A 91 -4.02 -7.78 -9.39
C ALA A 91 -5.23 -7.12 -10.08
N ARG A 92 -5.34 -5.79 -10.03
CA ARG A 92 -6.38 -5.04 -10.73
C ARG A 92 -6.32 -5.25 -12.24
N ASP A 93 -5.13 -5.24 -12.83
CA ASP A 93 -4.95 -5.39 -14.27
C ASP A 93 -5.29 -6.83 -14.72
N GLU A 94 -4.90 -7.86 -13.95
CA GLU A 94 -5.30 -9.26 -14.18
C GLU A 94 -6.82 -9.45 -14.08
N ILE A 95 -7.46 -8.88 -13.05
CA ILE A 95 -8.92 -8.91 -12.90
C ILE A 95 -9.60 -8.25 -14.11
N ASN A 96 -9.10 -7.10 -14.55
CA ASN A 96 -9.65 -6.38 -15.70
C ASN A 96 -9.49 -7.15 -17.01
N LYS A 97 -8.34 -7.81 -17.21
CA LYS A 97 -8.11 -8.69 -18.36
C LYS A 97 -9.07 -9.88 -18.33
N SER A 98 -9.15 -10.58 -17.19
CA SER A 98 -10.06 -11.73 -17.00
C SER A 98 -11.52 -11.37 -17.26
N LYS A 99 -11.98 -10.20 -16.78
CA LYS A 99 -13.32 -9.67 -17.09
C LYS A 99 -13.53 -9.48 -18.59
N LYS A 100 -12.60 -8.81 -19.28
CA LYS A 100 -12.69 -8.59 -20.74
C LYS A 100 -12.76 -9.91 -21.50
N ASP A 101 -11.89 -10.85 -21.17
CA ASP A 101 -11.83 -12.17 -21.81
C ASP A 101 -13.14 -12.96 -21.60
N PHE A 102 -13.68 -12.92 -20.38
CA PHE A 102 -14.97 -13.52 -20.06
C PHE A 102 -16.11 -12.95 -20.91
N TYR A 103 -16.24 -11.62 -20.98
CA TYR A 103 -17.30 -10.99 -21.76
C TYR A 103 -17.17 -11.27 -23.27
N ALA A 104 -15.95 -11.27 -23.82
CA ALA A 104 -15.72 -11.63 -25.21
C ALA A 104 -16.18 -13.08 -25.50
N LYS A 105 -15.83 -14.02 -24.62
CA LYS A 105 -16.22 -15.43 -24.75
C LYS A 105 -17.75 -15.61 -24.69
N VAL A 106 -18.43 -14.89 -23.80
CA VAL A 106 -19.90 -14.90 -23.71
C VAL A 106 -20.55 -14.34 -24.98
N GLN A 107 -20.02 -13.25 -25.56
CA GLN A 107 -20.55 -12.70 -26.81
C GLN A 107 -20.39 -13.67 -27.98
N LEU A 108 -19.22 -14.30 -28.11
CA LEU A 108 -18.98 -15.34 -29.13
C LEU A 108 -19.93 -16.53 -28.96
N PHE A 109 -20.15 -16.98 -27.73
CA PHE A 109 -21.09 -18.06 -27.43
C PHE A 109 -22.53 -17.70 -27.83
N LYS A 110 -23.00 -16.50 -27.48
CA LYS A 110 -24.32 -16.00 -27.90
C LYS A 110 -24.45 -15.92 -29.42
N ALA A 111 -23.42 -15.43 -30.13
CA ALA A 111 -23.42 -15.36 -31.59
C ALA A 111 -23.47 -16.76 -32.23
N GLY A 112 -22.75 -17.74 -31.67
CA GLY A 112 -22.78 -19.13 -32.09
C GLY A 112 -24.15 -19.78 -31.94
N LEU A 113 -24.83 -19.57 -30.80
CA LEU A 113 -26.21 -20.05 -30.58
C LEU A 113 -27.18 -19.45 -31.60
N ARG A 114 -27.11 -18.13 -31.86
CA ARG A 114 -27.97 -17.45 -32.86
C ARG A 114 -27.77 -18.01 -34.27
N LYS A 115 -26.52 -18.24 -34.69
CA LYS A 115 -26.22 -18.85 -35.99
C LYS A 115 -26.78 -20.27 -36.12
N LYS A 116 -26.79 -21.05 -35.03
CA LYS A 116 -27.37 -22.41 -35.03
C LYS A 116 -28.89 -22.40 -35.11
N CYS A 117 -29.59 -21.49 -34.42
CA CYS A 117 -31.03 -21.32 -34.53
C CYS A 117 -31.43 -20.93 -35.96
N HIS A 118 -30.80 -19.89 -36.52
CA HIS A 118 -31.11 -19.43 -37.87
C HIS A 118 -30.94 -20.52 -38.95
N ARG A 119 -29.94 -21.41 -38.80
CA ARG A 119 -29.76 -22.56 -39.71
C ARG A 119 -30.80 -23.68 -39.52
N LYS A 120 -31.35 -23.84 -38.32
CA LYS A 120 -32.42 -24.84 -38.07
C LYS A 120 -33.78 -24.37 -38.58
N ASP A 121 -34.00 -23.05 -38.65
CA ASP A 121 -35.24 -22.45 -39.12
C ASP A 121 -35.27 -22.23 -40.65
N CYS A 122 -34.18 -22.55 -41.36
CA CYS A 122 -34.06 -22.45 -42.83
C CYS A 122 -34.01 -23.82 -43.55
N GLY A 123 -34.45 -24.91 -42.89
CA GLY A 123 -34.54 -26.25 -43.46
C GLY A 123 -35.99 -26.66 -43.72
#